data_AF-A0A183M6C8-F1
#
_entry.id   AF-A0A183M6C8-F1
#
_cell.length_a   1.000
_cell.length_b   1.000
_cell.length_c   1.000
_cell.angle_alpha   90.00
_cell.angle_beta   90.00
_cell.angle_gamma   90.00
#
_symmetry.space_group_name_H-M   'P 1'
#
loop_
_entity.id
_entity.type
_entity.pdbx_description
1 polymer ?
#
loop_
_entity_poly.entity_id
_entity_poly.type
_entity_poly.pdbx_seq_one_letter_code
_entity_poly.pdbx_strand_id
1 'polypeptide(L)'
;MVEPTGTYVPANIARMGHHDRQARPPRQGMDFRPKELLLKYQNASLLKRKQMELEEDCLLVNIMHNMIAFMLMANVDRISIRKKLQRLLAKSHTGLHYSRKINDLLNSLNYLNGNDIDLNVAQSRFIVQRSHEAYRGSDESGELIFLEVISF
;
A
#
# COMPACT_ATOMS: atom_id res chain seq x y z
N MET A 1 -51.01 35.05 12.15
CA MET A 1 -51.51 33.67 12.06
C MET A 1 -51.18 33.12 10.68
N VAL A 2 -50.09 32.36 10.56
CA VAL A 2 -49.92 31.25 9.59
C VAL A 2 -48.83 30.36 10.21
N GLU A 3 -49.20 29.13 10.54
CA GLU A 3 -48.28 28.10 11.06
C GLU A 3 -47.37 27.56 9.95
N PRO A 4 -46.10 27.19 10.22
CA PRO A 4 -45.32 26.41 9.28
C PRO A 4 -45.64 24.92 9.46
N THR A 5 -46.33 24.35 8.47
CA THR A 5 -46.60 22.91 8.35
C THR A 5 -45.29 22.13 8.27
N GLY A 6 -44.89 21.54 9.40
CA GLY A 6 -43.79 20.59 9.47
C GLY A 6 -44.20 19.25 8.87
N THR A 7 -43.78 18.97 7.64
CA THR A 7 -43.95 17.64 7.05
C THR A 7 -42.84 16.72 7.55
N TYR A 8 -43.14 15.96 8.60
CA TYR A 8 -42.36 14.84 9.11
C TYR A 8 -42.29 13.74 8.03
N VAL A 9 -41.11 13.50 7.46
CA VAL A 9 -40.86 12.38 6.55
C VAL A 9 -40.31 11.21 7.38
N PRO A 10 -41.00 10.06 7.45
CA PRO A 10 -40.56 8.95 8.28
C PRO A 10 -39.22 8.38 7.80
N ALA A 11 -38.26 8.27 8.71
CA ALA A 11 -36.99 7.58 8.50
C ALA A 11 -37.22 6.06 8.49
N ASN A 12 -37.75 5.50 7.41
CA ASN A 12 -37.79 4.07 7.16
C ASN A 12 -38.10 3.83 5.68
N ILE A 13 -37.07 3.52 4.88
CA ILE A 13 -37.05 2.57 3.74
C ILE A 13 -35.63 2.68 3.16
N ALA A 14 -34.68 2.01 3.80
CA ALA A 14 -33.48 1.52 3.13
C ALA A 14 -33.45 0.02 3.42
N ARG A 15 -34.08 -0.75 2.53
CA ARG A 15 -34.08 -2.21 2.60
C ARG A 15 -32.72 -2.70 2.11
N MET A 16 -31.72 -2.60 2.99
CA MET A 16 -30.39 -3.15 2.75
C MET A 16 -30.55 -4.69 2.74
N GLY A 17 -30.45 -5.30 1.56
CA GLY A 17 -30.51 -6.76 1.43
C GLY A 17 -29.39 -7.39 2.24
N HIS A 18 -29.77 -8.14 3.27
CA HIS A 18 -28.85 -9.01 4.00
C HIS A 18 -28.47 -10.19 3.11
N HIS A 19 -27.33 -10.08 2.44
CA HIS A 19 -26.57 -11.26 2.03
C HIS A 19 -25.50 -11.51 3.09
N ASP A 20 -25.80 -12.45 3.98
CA ASP A 20 -24.85 -13.13 4.84
C ASP A 20 -23.68 -13.68 4.01
N ARG A 21 -22.54 -13.01 4.09
CA ARG A 21 -21.27 -13.66 4.45
C ARG A 21 -20.46 -12.66 5.26
N GLN A 22 -20.45 -12.81 6.58
CA GLN A 22 -19.35 -12.33 7.42
C GLN A 22 -18.05 -13.06 7.01
N ALA A 23 -17.50 -12.72 5.85
CA ALA A 23 -16.07 -12.72 5.71
C ALA A 23 -15.63 -11.52 6.54
N ARG A 24 -15.09 -11.75 7.74
CA ARG A 24 -14.24 -10.74 8.38
C ARG A 24 -13.35 -10.20 7.26
N PRO A 25 -13.29 -8.87 7.03
CA PRO A 25 -12.29 -8.36 6.13
C PRO A 25 -10.96 -8.94 6.63
N PRO A 26 -10.18 -9.61 5.76
CA PRO A 26 -8.86 -10.09 6.14
C PRO A 26 -8.16 -8.90 6.78
N ARG A 27 -7.49 -9.10 7.92
CA ARG A 27 -6.76 -8.01 8.58
C ARG A 27 -5.92 -7.34 7.51
N GLN A 28 -6.33 -6.14 7.10
CA GLN A 28 -5.78 -5.47 5.93
C GLN A 28 -4.28 -5.36 6.17
N GLY A 29 -3.50 -6.00 5.30
CA GLY A 29 -2.04 -6.01 5.39
C GLY A 29 -1.36 -7.23 6.03
N MET A 30 -2.08 -8.20 6.62
CA MET A 30 -1.44 -9.39 7.23
C MET A 30 -1.70 -10.73 6.51
N ASP A 31 -2.69 -10.81 5.64
CA ASP A 31 -2.89 -12.00 4.80
C ASP A 31 -1.97 -11.95 3.59
N PHE A 32 -0.67 -12.15 3.84
CA PHE A 32 0.26 -12.55 2.81
C PHE A 32 -0.28 -13.88 2.26
N ARG A 33 -0.76 -13.92 1.01
CA ARG A 33 -1.19 -15.15 0.31
C ARG A 33 -0.04 -15.67 -0.57
N PRO A 34 1.09 -16.15 0.03
CA PRO A 34 2.30 -16.50 -0.72
C PRO A 34 2.03 -17.61 -1.74
N LYS A 35 1.12 -18.54 -1.41
CA LYS A 35 0.74 -19.64 -2.32
C LYS A 35 0.14 -19.14 -3.62
N GLU A 36 -0.70 -18.12 -3.56
CA GLU A 36 -1.36 -17.55 -4.74
C GLU A 36 -0.39 -16.72 -5.58
N LEU A 37 0.49 -15.95 -4.93
CA LEU A 37 1.55 -15.22 -5.62
C LEU A 37 2.52 -16.17 -6.32
N LEU A 38 2.91 -17.26 -5.66
CA LEU A 38 3.79 -18.26 -6.26
C LEU A 38 3.12 -18.97 -7.44
N LEU A 39 1.84 -19.32 -7.32
CA LEU A 39 1.09 -19.93 -8.43
C LEU A 39 0.96 -18.97 -9.62
N LYS A 40 0.67 -17.68 -9.37
CA LYS A 40 0.68 -16.64 -10.41
C LYS A 40 2.05 -16.52 -11.07
N TYR A 41 3.13 -16.54 -10.29
CA TYR A 41 4.50 -16.52 -10.80
C TYR A 41 4.80 -17.73 -11.68
N GLN A 42 4.44 -18.94 -11.23
CA GLN A 42 4.61 -20.19 -11.99
C GLN A 42 3.85 -20.18 -13.31
N ASN A 43 2.67 -19.58 -13.36
CA ASN A 43 1.84 -19.54 -14.57
C ASN A 43 2.14 -18.34 -15.48
N ALA A 44 2.99 -17.40 -15.05
CA ALA A 44 3.31 -16.19 -15.82
C ALA A 44 4.35 -16.45 -16.93
N SER A 45 4.26 -15.65 -18.00
CA SER A 45 5.28 -15.60 -19.06
C SER A 45 6.62 -15.11 -18.52
N LEU A 46 7.72 -15.42 -19.21
CA LEU A 46 9.08 -15.00 -18.80
C LEU A 46 9.17 -13.48 -18.59
N LEU A 47 8.60 -12.69 -19.51
CA LEU A 47 8.57 -11.23 -19.40
C LEU A 47 7.78 -10.79 -18.17
N LYS A 48 6.60 -11.39 -17.93
CA LYS A 48 5.78 -11.03 -16.76
C LYS A 48 6.45 -11.44 -15.45
N ARG A 49 7.16 -12.57 -15.40
CA ARG A 49 7.98 -12.97 -14.24
C ARG A 49 9.07 -11.95 -13.94
N LYS A 50 9.80 -11.51 -14.97
CA LYS A 50 10.82 -10.46 -14.82
C LYS A 50 10.24 -9.16 -14.31
N GLN A 51 9.07 -8.76 -14.81
CA GLN A 51 8.37 -7.58 -14.29
C GLN A 51 7.98 -7.75 -12.82
N MET A 52 7.41 -8.89 -12.43
CA MET A 52 7.06 -9.16 -11.03
C MET A 52 8.30 -9.16 -10.13
N GLU A 53 9.43 -9.72 -10.56
CA GLU A 53 10.70 -9.65 -9.82
C GLU A 53 11.17 -8.20 -9.61
N LEU A 54 11.04 -7.34 -10.63
CA LEU A 54 11.39 -5.92 -10.51
C LEU A 54 10.45 -5.14 -9.59
N GLU A 55 9.15 -5.45 -9.61
CA GLU A 55 8.17 -4.89 -8.68
C GLU A 55 8.47 -5.31 -7.24
N GLU A 56 8.89 -6.56 -7.03
CA GLU A 56 9.34 -7.07 -5.73
C GLU A 56 10.58 -6.33 -5.21
N ASP A 57 11.59 -6.14 -6.06
CA ASP A 57 12.79 -5.37 -5.75
C ASP A 57 12.46 -3.92 -5.40
N CYS A 58 11.60 -3.27 -6.18
CA CYS A 58 11.17 -1.89 -5.94
C CYS A 58 10.49 -1.76 -4.57
N LEU A 59 9.59 -2.70 -4.23
CA LEU A 59 8.96 -2.72 -2.93
C LEU A 59 9.98 -2.87 -1.79
N LEU A 60 10.90 -3.83 -1.93
CA LEU A 60 11.90 -4.08 -0.91
C LEU A 60 12.78 -2.86 -0.64
N VAL A 61 13.18 -2.16 -1.70
CA VAL A 61 13.99 -0.94 -1.62
C VAL A 61 13.25 0.19 -0.92
N ASN A 62 11.95 0.35 -1.20
CA ASN A 62 11.12 1.34 -0.50
C ASN A 62 11.03 1.02 1.00
N ILE A 63 10.89 -0.25 1.35
CA ILE A 63 10.92 -0.69 2.76
C ILE A 63 12.28 -0.39 3.38
N MET A 64 13.40 -0.72 2.71
CA MET A 64 14.74 -0.41 3.22
C MET A 64 14.97 1.09 3.46
N HIS A 65 14.52 1.94 2.53
CA HIS A 65 14.56 3.39 2.67
C HIS A 65 13.79 3.86 3.90
N ASN A 66 12.54 3.43 4.04
CA ASN A 66 11.70 3.79 5.18
C ASN A 66 12.29 3.24 6.49
N MET A 67 12.90 2.06 6.48
CA MET A 67 13.61 1.52 7.64
C MET A 67 14.78 2.42 8.07
N ILE A 68 15.55 2.96 7.13
CA ILE A 68 16.62 3.91 7.44
C ILE A 68 16.04 5.16 8.09
N ALA A 69 14.98 5.74 7.51
CA ALA A 69 14.28 6.90 8.05
C ALA A 69 13.78 6.65 9.48
N PHE A 70 13.08 5.53 9.72
CA PHE A 70 12.57 5.18 11.05
C PHE A 70 13.69 4.93 12.07
N MET A 71 14.76 4.24 11.68
CA MET A 71 15.90 3.99 12.59
C MET A 71 16.66 5.28 12.89
N LEU A 72 16.74 6.22 11.94
CA LEU A 72 17.31 7.54 12.13
C LEU A 72 16.48 8.37 13.12
N MET A 73 15.15 8.41 12.92
CA MET A 73 14.18 9.09 13.79
C MET A 73 14.18 8.52 15.21
N ALA A 74 14.28 7.19 15.35
CA ALA A 74 14.39 6.50 16.64
C ALA A 74 15.78 6.62 17.30
N ASN A 75 16.67 7.44 16.74
CA ASN A 75 18.03 7.67 17.23
C ASN A 75 18.88 6.39 17.41
N VAL A 76 18.71 5.43 16.49
CA VAL A 76 19.55 4.23 16.48
C VAL A 76 20.96 4.58 16.03
N ASP A 77 21.95 3.90 16.62
CA ASP A 77 23.36 4.02 16.27
C ASP A 77 23.60 3.83 14.76
N ARG A 78 24.36 4.75 14.16
CA ARG A 78 24.61 4.81 12.71
C ARG A 78 25.38 3.58 12.21
N ILE A 79 26.26 3.02 13.03
CA ILE A 79 27.02 1.81 12.69
C ILE A 79 26.06 0.61 12.64
N SER A 80 25.13 0.50 13.59
CA SER A 80 24.09 -0.52 13.61
C SER A 80 23.15 -0.43 12.40
N ILE A 81 22.70 0.79 12.05
CA ILE A 81 21.90 1.03 10.84
C ILE A 81 22.63 0.52 9.60
N ARG A 82 23.88 0.96 9.39
CA ARG A 82 24.70 0.54 8.23
C ARG A 82 24.86 -0.97 8.18
N LYS A 83 25.24 -1.61 9.29
CA LYS A 83 25.41 -3.07 9.36
C LYS A 83 24.12 -3.81 9.03
N LYS A 84 22.96 -3.35 9.52
CA LYS A 84 21.68 -4.02 9.27
C LYS A 84 21.28 -3.92 7.81
N LEU A 85 21.38 -2.73 7.22
CA LEU A 85 20.98 -2.51 5.82
C LEU A 85 21.95 -3.15 4.83
N GLN A 86 23.27 -3.11 5.08
CA GLN A 86 24.25 -3.81 4.24
C GLN A 86 24.03 -5.33 4.24
N ARG A 87 23.74 -5.93 5.40
CA ARG A 87 23.39 -7.37 5.48
C ARG A 87 22.09 -7.69 4.74
N LEU A 88 21.13 -6.78 4.74
CA LEU A 88 19.86 -6.97 4.06
C LEU A 88 20.05 -6.89 2.54
N LEU A 89 20.79 -5.89 2.04
CA LEU A 89 21.17 -5.75 0.63
C LEU A 89 21.93 -6.98 0.10
N ALA A 90 22.85 -7.52 0.91
CA ALA A 90 23.63 -8.70 0.52
C ALA A 90 22.76 -9.95 0.34
N LYS A 91 21.62 -10.04 1.03
CA LYS A 91 20.70 -11.20 0.97
C LYS A 91 19.61 -11.05 -0.08
N SER A 92 19.23 -9.82 -0.42
CA SER A 92 18.06 -9.55 -1.25
C SER A 92 18.29 -9.72 -2.74
N HIS A 93 19.54 -9.82 -3.20
CA HIS A 93 19.90 -9.92 -4.63
C HIS A 93 19.25 -8.84 -5.51
N THR A 94 19.01 -7.66 -4.94
CA THR A 94 18.38 -6.53 -5.64
C THR A 94 19.25 -6.02 -6.78
N GLY A 95 18.62 -5.55 -7.86
CA GLY A 95 19.34 -4.94 -8.98
C GLY A 95 20.33 -3.83 -8.57
N LEU A 96 21.42 -3.67 -9.35
CA LEU A 96 22.50 -2.73 -9.07
C LEU A 96 22.02 -1.28 -8.84
N HIS A 97 21.07 -0.83 -9.66
CA HIS A 97 20.47 0.50 -9.56
C HIS A 97 19.87 0.76 -8.18
N TYR A 98 19.12 -0.22 -7.66
CA TYR A 98 18.45 -0.15 -6.36
C TYR A 98 19.43 -0.21 -5.19
N SER A 99 20.42 -1.09 -5.27
CA SER A 99 21.49 -1.18 -4.26
C SER A 99 22.27 0.13 -4.16
N ARG A 100 22.56 0.79 -5.29
CA ARG A 100 23.23 2.10 -5.31
C ARG A 100 22.42 3.15 -4.55
N LYS A 101 21.11 3.27 -4.83
CA LYS A 101 20.22 4.22 -4.13
C LYS A 101 20.30 4.09 -2.61
N ILE A 102 20.27 2.87 -2.08
CA ILE A 102 20.37 2.63 -0.63
C ILE A 102 21.78 2.93 -0.11
N ASN A 103 22.83 2.55 -0.83
CA ASN A 103 24.20 2.85 -0.41
C ASN A 103 24.48 4.35 -0.36
N ASP A 104 23.98 5.15 -1.31
CA ASP A 104 24.11 6.60 -1.30
C ASP A 104 23.44 7.23 -0.07
N LEU A 105 22.27 6.71 0.32
CA LEU A 105 21.59 7.10 1.56
C LEU A 105 22.40 6.71 2.81
N LEU A 106 23.01 5.51 2.82
CA LEU A 106 23.87 5.08 3.93
C LEU A 106 25.17 5.89 4.04
N ASN A 107 25.68 6.40 2.92
CA ASN A 107 26.86 7.27 2.88
C ASN A 107 26.55 8.65 3.46
N SER A 108 25.37 9.20 3.16
CA SER A 108 24.91 10.48 3.71
C SER A 108 24.45 10.43 5.17
N LEU A 109 24.30 9.23 5.76
CA LEU A 109 23.74 9.02 7.11
C LEU A 109 24.41 9.81 8.25
N ASN A 110 25.69 10.17 8.12
CA ASN A 110 26.38 10.99 9.14
C ASN A 110 25.92 12.45 9.16
N TYR A 111 25.31 12.91 8.06
CA TYR A 111 24.85 14.29 7.88
C TYR A 111 23.33 14.42 8.05
N LEU A 112 22.63 13.32 8.33
CA LEU A 112 21.18 13.26 8.49
C LEU A 112 20.81 13.05 9.96
N ASN A 113 19.75 13.70 10.42
CA ASN A 113 19.25 13.63 11.78
C ASN A 113 17.71 13.62 11.82
N GLY A 114 17.14 13.03 12.88
CA GLY A 114 15.69 13.05 13.11
C GLY A 114 14.86 12.64 11.88
N ASN A 115 14.09 13.60 11.36
CA ASN A 115 13.16 13.44 10.24
C ASN A 115 13.71 13.96 8.89
N ASP A 116 15.04 14.05 8.73
CA ASP A 116 15.66 14.53 7.49
C ASP A 116 15.46 13.60 6.28
N ILE A 117 14.83 12.44 6.46
CA ILE A 117 14.54 11.48 5.40
C ILE A 117 13.03 11.37 5.23
N ASP A 118 12.53 11.80 4.07
CA ASP A 118 11.13 11.62 3.68
C ASP A 118 10.79 10.14 3.54
N LEU A 119 9.60 9.77 4.01
CA LEU A 119 9.08 8.41 3.85
C LEU A 119 8.51 8.22 2.46
N ASN A 120 8.87 7.10 1.83
CA ASN A 120 8.18 6.65 0.64
C ASN A 120 6.81 6.10 1.05
N VAL A 121 5.81 6.30 0.19
CA VAL A 121 4.50 5.68 0.38
C VAL A 121 4.67 4.17 0.53
N ALA A 122 4.10 3.62 1.61
CA ALA A 122 4.10 2.18 1.84
C ALA A 122 3.24 1.49 0.77
N GLN A 123 3.86 1.15 -0.35
CA GLN A 123 3.22 0.31 -1.34
C GLN A 123 3.09 -1.08 -0.73
N SER A 124 1.89 -1.63 -0.71
CA SER A 124 1.67 -3.05 -0.40
C SER A 124 1.14 -3.72 -1.65
N ARG A 125 1.57 -4.95 -1.92
CA ARG A 125 0.98 -5.81 -2.96
C ARG A 125 -0.52 -6.07 -2.75
N PHE A 126 -1.02 -5.73 -1.56
CA PHE A 126 -2.41 -5.85 -1.14
C PHE A 126 -3.10 -4.49 -1.00
N ILE A 127 -2.56 -3.40 -1.56
CA ILE A 127 -3.40 -2.23 -1.81
C ILE A 127 -4.47 -2.71 -2.78
N VAL A 128 -5.64 -3.01 -2.22
CA VAL A 128 -6.80 -3.42 -2.98
C VAL A 128 -7.27 -2.15 -3.66
N GLN A 129 -6.85 -1.95 -4.90
CA GLN A 129 -7.43 -0.97 -5.79
C GLN A 129 -8.82 -1.51 -6.15
N ARG A 130 -9.83 -1.26 -5.29
CA ARG A 130 -11.22 -1.54 -5.65
C ARG A 130 -11.68 -0.40 -6.53
N SER A 131 -11.88 -0.70 -7.81
CA SER A 131 -12.68 0.14 -8.68
C SER A 131 -14.15 -0.11 -8.33
N HIS A 132 -14.82 0.95 -7.91
CA HIS A 132 -16.28 0.94 -7.74
C HIS A 132 -16.90 1.66 -8.92
N GLU A 133 -17.86 0.99 -9.55
CA GLU A 133 -18.78 1.61 -10.51
C GLU A 133 -19.76 2.47 -9.71
N ALA A 134 -19.80 3.77 -9.99
CA ALA A 134 -20.77 4.68 -9.43
C ALA A 134 -21.47 5.43 -10.56
N TYR A 135 -22.76 5.65 -10.42
CA TYR A 135 -23.53 6.49 -11.34
C TYR A 135 -23.59 7.90 -10.78
N ARG A 136 -23.28 8.90 -11.60
CA ARG A 136 -23.36 10.30 -11.20
C ARG A 136 -24.83 10.74 -11.16
N GLY A 137 -25.45 10.68 -9.98
CA GLY A 137 -26.85 11.10 -9.79
C GLY A 137 -27.54 10.30 -8.68
N SER A 138 -28.85 10.49 -8.54
CA SER A 138 -29.69 9.71 -7.62
C SER A 138 -30.24 8.42 -8.25
N ASP A 139 -30.01 8.21 -9.54
CA ASP A 139 -30.53 7.08 -10.31
C ASP A 139 -29.43 6.45 -11.20
N GLU A 140 -29.74 5.29 -11.75
CA GLU A 140 -28.87 4.54 -12.68
C GLU A 140 -28.84 5.16 -14.09
N SER A 141 -29.46 6.34 -14.29
CA SER A 141 -29.46 7.06 -15.57
C SER A 141 -28.25 8.00 -15.73
N GLY A 142 -27.51 8.21 -14.63
CA GLY A 142 -26.33 9.06 -14.57
C GLY A 142 -25.13 8.54 -15.37
N GLU A 143 -24.15 9.42 -15.59
CA GLU A 143 -22.87 9.06 -16.20
C GLU A 143 -22.13 8.04 -15.30
N LEU A 144 -21.74 6.90 -15.88
CA LEU A 144 -20.95 5.89 -15.18
C LEU A 144 -19.55 6.43 -14.93
N ILE A 145 -19.16 6.51 -13.66
CA ILE A 145 -17.83 6.90 -13.22
C ILE A 145 -17.18 5.73 -12.47
N PHE A 146 -15.89 5.54 -12.72
CA PHE A 146 -15.08 4.56 -12.01
C PHE A 146 -14.33 5.26 -10.87
N LEU A 147 -14.66 4.91 -9.64
CA LEU A 147 -13.98 5.43 -8.46
C LEU A 147 -12.93 4.42 -8.01
N GLU A 148 -11.66 4.80 -8.09
CA GLU A 148 -10.57 4.04 -7.48
C GLU A 148 -10.46 4.41 -6.00
N VAL A 149 -10.87 3.49 -5.14
CA VAL A 149 -10.73 3.67 -3.69
C VAL A 149 -9.47 2.96 -3.22
N ILE A 150 -8.46 3.75 -2.86
CA ILE A 150 -7.25 3.26 -2.21
C ILE A 150 -7.52 3.23 -0.70
N SER A 151 -7.71 2.05 -0.14
CA SER A 151 -7.85 1.87 1.31
C SER A 151 -6.49 1.53 1.91
N PHE A 152 -6.04 2.34 2.88
CA PHE A 152 -4.83 2.12 3.69
C PHE A 152 -5.15 1.35 4.98
#